data_AF-A0AAW0BLY8-F1
#
_entry.id   AF-A0AAW0BLY8-F1
#
_cell.length_a   1.000
_cell.length_b   1.000
_cell.length_c   1.000
_cell.angle_alpha   90.00
_cell.angle_beta   90.00
_cell.angle_gamma   90.00
#
_symmetry.space_group_name_H-M   'P 1'
#
loop_
_entity.id
_entity.type
_entity.pdbx_description
1 polymer ?
#
loop_
_entity_poly.entity_id
_entity_poly.type
_entity_poly.pdbx_seq_one_letter_code
_entity_poly.pdbx_strand_id
1 'polypeptide(L)'
;MLLRVPVEFYAIEPPSLHELLDPELQHLSRFTCTPDEASQGFLAIQSNLSIGCGTFKTAHRGWITLHHLRDAGLGTTKNELVVVKRTFRDLSKKSGGQTVYTRYSSPEEHKIILKEANNLYWAISIMGFSYSYIYSFDTLDHQDCPPIPDLRFVQAGVAISYETPAKNSSKASIRKTYLLEEYIETNSDSEFVKFVHNGSAVPLLDIDDAWRWIADFLCFTQHIQYWKSGEMVFLSDLQGSDILLTDPQIMTSPKIAEGADLFADGNVGAVFEQFPDQHVCNQYCAWFKLPVL
;
A
#
# COMPACT_ATOMS: atom_id res chain seq x y z
N MET A 1 21.57 -11.35 -12.86
CA MET A 1 21.71 -10.52 -14.08
C MET A 1 20.83 -9.29 -13.87
N LEU A 2 21.37 -8.08 -14.02
CA LEU A 2 20.61 -6.85 -13.89
C LEU A 2 19.83 -6.61 -15.19
N LEU A 3 18.51 -6.70 -15.15
CA LEU A 3 17.66 -6.43 -16.31
C LEU A 3 17.31 -4.96 -16.33
N ARG A 4 17.78 -4.20 -17.33
CA ARG A 4 17.40 -2.80 -17.53
C ARG A 4 16.30 -2.69 -18.58
N VAL A 5 15.18 -2.07 -18.23
CA VAL A 5 13.99 -1.97 -19.08
C VAL A 5 13.57 -0.50 -19.19
N PRO A 6 13.34 0.05 -20.39
CA PRO A 6 12.70 1.35 -20.55
C PRO A 6 11.28 1.28 -19.98
N VAL A 7 10.88 2.30 -19.22
CA VAL A 7 9.56 2.37 -18.60
C VAL A 7 8.98 3.77 -18.66
N GLU A 8 7.65 3.82 -18.70
CA GLU A 8 6.89 4.96 -18.25
C GLU A 8 6.58 4.79 -16.77
N PHE A 9 6.83 5.82 -15.97
CA PHE A 9 6.62 5.82 -14.53
C PHE A 9 5.52 6.82 -14.15
N TYR A 10 4.58 6.36 -13.34
CA TYR A 10 3.43 7.11 -12.85
C TYR A 10 3.47 7.06 -11.32
N ALA A 11 3.78 8.17 -10.64
CA ALA A 11 3.81 8.16 -9.18
C ALA A 11 2.40 8.14 -8.61
N ILE A 12 2.27 7.49 -7.45
CA ILE A 12 1.05 7.50 -6.65
C ILE A 12 1.12 8.75 -5.76
N GLU A 13 0.38 9.78 -6.13
CA GLU A 13 0.24 11.05 -5.40
C GLU A 13 -1.21 11.20 -4.95
N PRO A 14 -1.56 10.64 -3.78
CA PRO A 14 -2.93 10.62 -3.31
C PRO A 14 -3.33 11.98 -2.74
N PRO A 15 -4.52 12.49 -3.10
CA PRO A 15 -5.07 13.70 -2.51
C PRO A 15 -5.63 13.39 -1.12
N SER A 16 -6.16 14.39 -0.44
CA SER A 16 -6.87 14.19 0.82
C SER A 16 -8.13 13.32 0.61
N LEU A 17 -8.60 12.66 1.68
CA LEU A 17 -9.86 11.90 1.61
C LEU A 17 -11.04 12.80 1.23
N HIS A 18 -11.02 14.08 1.60
CA HIS A 18 -12.06 15.04 1.21
C HIS A 18 -12.13 15.21 -0.31
N GLU A 19 -10.98 15.40 -0.96
CA GLU A 19 -10.88 15.53 -2.42
C GLU A 19 -11.27 14.24 -3.15
N LEU A 20 -10.93 13.06 -2.60
CA LEU A 20 -11.36 11.77 -3.16
C LEU A 20 -12.87 11.59 -3.19
N LEU A 21 -13.57 12.17 -2.21
CA LEU A 21 -15.01 12.06 -2.03
C LEU A 21 -15.78 13.20 -2.70
N ASP A 22 -15.09 14.21 -3.23
CA ASP A 22 -15.72 15.37 -3.86
C ASP A 22 -16.33 14.98 -5.23
N PRO A 23 -17.65 15.10 -5.42
CA PRO A 23 -18.32 14.80 -6.69
C PRO A 23 -17.86 15.68 -7.86
N GLU A 24 -17.25 16.84 -7.60
CA GLU A 24 -16.69 17.73 -8.61
C GLU A 24 -15.27 17.30 -9.04
N LEU A 25 -14.57 16.52 -8.21
CA LEU A 25 -13.21 16.03 -8.43
C LEU A 25 -13.15 14.53 -8.79
N GLN A 26 -14.15 14.02 -9.51
CA GLN A 26 -14.23 12.59 -9.88
C GLN A 26 -12.98 12.02 -10.57
N HIS A 27 -12.20 12.85 -11.26
CA HIS A 27 -10.95 12.43 -11.88
C HIS A 27 -9.88 11.98 -10.86
N LEU A 28 -9.98 12.43 -9.61
CA LEU A 28 -9.12 12.04 -8.49
C LEU A 28 -9.61 10.81 -7.74
N SER A 29 -10.85 10.34 -7.97
CA SER A 29 -11.43 9.21 -7.23
C SER A 29 -10.68 7.87 -7.38
N ARG A 30 -9.69 7.81 -8.28
CA ARG A 30 -8.84 6.65 -8.47
C ARG A 30 -7.50 7.05 -9.09
N PHE A 31 -6.47 6.29 -8.75
CA PHE A 31 -5.21 6.32 -9.46
C PHE A 31 -5.40 5.86 -10.92
N THR A 32 -4.86 6.65 -11.85
CA THR A 32 -4.83 6.32 -13.27
C THR A 32 -3.45 6.62 -13.86
N CYS A 33 -3.10 5.94 -14.96
CA CYS A 33 -1.88 6.22 -15.69
C CYS A 33 -2.21 7.09 -16.91
N THR A 34 -2.26 8.41 -16.73
CA THR A 34 -2.53 9.33 -17.85
C THR A 34 -1.23 9.71 -18.57
N PRO A 35 -1.18 9.66 -19.92
CA PRO A 35 0.08 9.89 -20.65
C PRO A 35 0.81 11.20 -20.31
N ASP A 36 0.07 12.26 -19.96
CA ASP A 36 0.63 13.57 -19.63
C ASP A 36 1.37 13.60 -18.28
N GLU A 37 1.09 12.64 -17.39
CA GLU A 37 1.75 12.49 -16.08
C GLU A 37 2.96 11.53 -16.14
N ALA A 38 3.20 10.91 -17.30
CA ALA A 38 4.20 9.86 -17.46
C ALA A 38 5.63 10.43 -17.38
N SER A 39 6.39 9.96 -16.41
CA SER A 39 7.84 10.19 -16.34
C SER A 39 8.60 9.09 -17.09
N GLN A 40 9.36 9.46 -18.11
CA GLN A 40 10.15 8.50 -18.89
C GLN A 40 11.42 8.11 -18.13
N GLY A 41 11.81 6.82 -18.20
CA GLY A 41 13.02 6.37 -17.53
C GLY A 41 13.40 4.91 -17.79
N PHE A 42 14.22 4.38 -16.88
CA PHE A 42 14.67 2.99 -16.89
C PHE A 42 14.50 2.35 -15.53
N LEU A 43 13.97 1.12 -15.52
CA LEU A 43 13.91 0.26 -14.36
C LEU A 43 14.98 -0.83 -14.47
N ALA A 44 15.90 -0.89 -13.52
CA ALA A 44 16.89 -1.94 -13.39
C ALA A 44 16.44 -2.92 -12.29
N ILE A 45 16.26 -4.20 -12.63
CA ILE A 45 15.74 -5.22 -11.69
C ILE A 45 16.82 -6.27 -11.44
N GLN A 46 17.12 -6.52 -10.17
CA GLN A 46 18.02 -7.59 -9.75
C GLN A 46 17.23 -8.87 -9.51
N SER A 47 16.99 -9.64 -10.57
CA SER A 47 16.10 -10.82 -10.52
C SER A 47 16.57 -11.96 -9.60
N ASN A 48 17.85 -11.97 -9.22
CA ASN A 48 18.42 -12.96 -8.30
C ASN A 48 18.37 -12.52 -6.83
N LEU A 49 17.89 -11.31 -6.53
CA LEU A 49 17.76 -10.80 -5.18
C LEU A 49 16.27 -10.58 -4.86
N SER A 50 15.58 -11.68 -4.60
CA SER A 50 14.24 -11.66 -4.03
C SER A 50 14.33 -11.12 -2.62
N ILE A 51 13.59 -10.05 -2.32
CA ILE A 51 13.48 -9.51 -0.96
C ILE A 51 12.37 -10.25 -0.20
N GLY A 52 11.34 -10.72 -0.92
CA GLY A 52 10.26 -11.49 -0.32
C GLY A 52 9.33 -12.07 -1.37
N CYS A 53 8.53 -13.04 -0.94
CA CYS A 53 7.42 -13.59 -1.72
C CYS A 53 6.20 -13.68 -0.80
N GLY A 54 5.21 -12.84 -1.06
CA GLY A 54 3.91 -12.97 -0.44
C GLY A 54 3.08 -14.06 -1.13
N THR A 55 1.80 -14.13 -0.78
CA THR A 55 0.86 -15.11 -1.33
C THR A 55 0.62 -14.94 -2.83
N PHE A 56 0.63 -13.69 -3.33
CA PHE A 56 0.27 -13.36 -4.71
C PHE A 56 1.29 -12.48 -5.44
N LYS A 57 2.30 -11.98 -4.73
CA LYS A 57 3.28 -10.99 -5.21
C LYS A 57 4.71 -11.44 -4.91
N THR A 58 5.60 -11.21 -5.86
CA THR A 58 7.05 -11.30 -5.64
C THR A 58 7.63 -9.91 -5.51
N ALA A 59 8.53 -9.70 -4.54
CA ALA A 59 9.24 -8.45 -4.31
C ALA A 59 10.73 -8.61 -4.61
N HIS A 60 11.29 -7.74 -5.45
CA HIS A 60 12.70 -7.76 -5.83
C HIS A 60 13.34 -6.40 -5.62
N ARG A 61 14.64 -6.40 -5.35
CA ARG A 61 15.41 -5.16 -5.34
C ARG A 61 15.55 -4.62 -6.77
N GLY A 62 15.36 -3.32 -6.93
CA GLY A 62 15.58 -2.64 -8.20
C GLY A 62 15.96 -1.18 -8.03
N TRP A 63 16.21 -0.52 -9.16
CA TRP A 63 16.54 0.89 -9.21
C TRP A 63 15.77 1.57 -10.33
N ILE A 64 15.14 2.69 -10.02
CA ILE A 64 14.48 3.54 -11.00
C ILE A 64 15.39 4.71 -11.34
N THR A 65 15.50 5.03 -12.64
CA THR A 65 16.21 6.21 -13.12
C THR A 65 15.32 6.94 -14.10
N LEU A 66 14.76 8.08 -13.69
CA LEU A 66 13.96 8.94 -14.54
C LEU A 66 14.85 9.87 -15.37
N HIS A 67 14.39 10.25 -16.55
CA HIS A 67 15.07 11.22 -17.42
C HIS A 67 15.03 12.63 -16.80
N HIS A 68 13.90 12.96 -16.17
CA HIS A 68 13.71 14.17 -15.39
C HIS A 68 13.42 13.75 -13.95
N LEU A 69 14.18 14.31 -13.00
CA LEU A 69 13.95 14.06 -11.58
C LEU A 69 12.65 14.75 -11.17
N ARG A 70 11.94 14.14 -10.24
CA ARG A 70 10.75 14.71 -9.63
C ARG A 70 11.13 15.58 -8.43
N ASP A 71 10.23 16.47 -8.05
CA ASP A 71 10.41 17.34 -6.88
C ASP A 71 10.09 16.61 -5.56
N ALA A 72 9.23 15.59 -5.61
CA ALA A 72 8.83 14.77 -4.48
C ALA A 72 8.48 13.33 -4.91
N GLY A 73 8.37 12.44 -3.93
CA GLY A 73 8.06 11.03 -4.15
C GLY A 73 9.25 10.23 -4.69
N LEU A 74 8.94 9.08 -5.30
CA LEU A 74 9.94 8.25 -5.95
C LEU A 74 10.49 8.90 -7.22
N GLY A 75 11.80 8.83 -7.43
CA GLY A 75 12.46 9.38 -8.62
C GLY A 75 12.93 10.82 -8.44
N THR A 76 13.11 11.25 -7.19
CA THR A 76 13.78 12.51 -6.82
C THR A 76 15.29 12.40 -6.96
N THR A 77 15.84 11.18 -6.93
CA THR A 77 17.26 10.92 -7.09
C THR A 77 17.56 10.05 -8.31
N LYS A 78 18.78 10.16 -8.85
CA LYS A 78 19.22 9.27 -9.94
C LYS A 78 19.51 7.89 -9.38
N ASN A 79 19.05 6.86 -10.08
CA ASN A 79 19.26 5.46 -9.69
C ASN A 79 18.76 5.20 -8.27
N GLU A 80 17.54 5.64 -8.00
CA GLU A 80 16.89 5.53 -6.71
C GLU A 80 16.53 4.07 -6.42
N LEU A 81 16.82 3.62 -5.21
CA LEU A 81 16.58 2.25 -4.78
C LEU A 81 15.09 2.03 -4.52
N VAL A 82 14.52 0.97 -5.10
CA VAL A 82 13.10 0.63 -4.99
C VAL A 82 12.88 -0.85 -4.78
N VAL A 83 11.73 -1.20 -4.21
CA VAL A 83 11.15 -2.54 -4.28
C VAL A 83 10.32 -2.65 -5.55
N VAL A 84 10.59 -3.68 -6.35
CA VAL A 84 9.88 -3.99 -7.59
C VAL A 84 8.95 -5.16 -7.34
N LYS A 85 7.64 -4.89 -7.30
CA LYS A 85 6.60 -5.89 -7.08
C LYS A 85 5.92 -6.31 -8.38
N ARG A 86 5.65 -7.60 -8.48
CA ARG A 86 4.88 -8.22 -9.57
C ARG A 86 3.99 -9.32 -9.06
N THR A 87 2.78 -9.40 -9.60
CA THR A 87 1.81 -10.42 -9.24
C THR A 87 2.06 -11.73 -9.99
N PHE A 88 1.62 -12.84 -9.42
CA PHE A 88 1.66 -14.15 -10.06
C PHE A 88 0.34 -14.88 -9.81
N ARG A 89 -0.01 -15.80 -10.70
CA ARG A 89 -1.24 -16.59 -10.62
C ARG A 89 -1.06 -17.83 -9.78
N ASP A 90 0.00 -18.58 -10.09
CA ASP A 90 0.28 -19.87 -9.46
C ASP A 90 1.72 -19.92 -8.98
N LEU A 91 1.91 -20.59 -7.85
CA LEU A 91 3.21 -20.95 -7.32
C LEU A 91 3.33 -22.48 -7.31
N SER A 92 4.40 -22.99 -7.92
CA SER A 92 4.71 -24.42 -7.91
C SER A 92 6.14 -24.64 -7.45
N LYS A 93 6.39 -25.74 -6.73
CA LYS A 93 7.73 -26.20 -6.37
C LYS A 93 8.12 -27.31 -7.35
N LYS A 94 9.21 -27.12 -8.09
CA LYS A 94 9.78 -28.19 -8.93
C LYS A 94 10.55 -29.20 -8.08
N SER A 95 10.69 -30.43 -8.59
CA SER A 95 11.62 -31.44 -8.05
C SER A 95 13.03 -30.84 -8.01
N GLY A 96 13.55 -30.61 -6.80
CA GLY A 96 14.78 -29.84 -6.55
C GLY A 96 14.60 -28.56 -5.73
N GLY A 97 13.38 -28.24 -5.29
CA GLY A 97 13.11 -27.13 -4.37
C GLY A 97 13.03 -25.76 -5.02
N GLN A 98 13.20 -25.66 -6.35
CA GLN A 98 13.09 -24.40 -7.06
C GLN A 98 11.62 -23.97 -7.18
N THR A 99 11.31 -22.78 -6.67
CA THR A 99 10.01 -22.14 -6.85
C THR A 99 9.86 -21.61 -8.26
N VAL A 100 8.73 -21.92 -8.90
CA VAL A 100 8.36 -21.45 -10.23
C VAL A 100 7.05 -20.69 -10.14
N TYR A 101 7.07 -19.46 -10.65
CA TYR A 101 5.93 -18.55 -10.68
C TYR A 101 5.29 -18.56 -12.07
N THR A 102 4.01 -18.88 -12.14
CA THR A 102 3.21 -18.67 -13.35
C THR A 102 2.68 -17.26 -13.34
N ARG A 103 3.08 -16.45 -14.33
CA ARG A 103 2.63 -15.05 -14.45
C ARG A 103 1.30 -14.97 -15.19
N TYR A 104 0.51 -13.96 -14.83
CA TYR A 104 -0.65 -13.55 -15.61
C TYR A 104 -0.23 -13.07 -17.01
N SER A 105 -1.19 -13.00 -17.93
CA SER A 105 -0.95 -12.29 -19.19
C SER A 105 -0.71 -10.80 -18.91
N SER A 106 0.01 -10.09 -19.80
CA SER A 106 0.32 -8.67 -19.59
C SER A 106 -0.90 -7.78 -19.33
N PRO A 107 -2.03 -7.93 -20.04
CA PRO A 107 -3.25 -7.14 -19.75
C PRO A 107 -3.88 -7.47 -18.39
N GLU A 108 -3.84 -8.73 -17.96
CA GLU A 108 -4.36 -9.14 -16.64
C GLU A 108 -3.45 -8.66 -15.52
N GLU A 109 -2.14 -8.86 -15.63
CA GLU A 109 -1.15 -8.38 -14.65
C GLU A 109 -1.25 -6.86 -14.50
N HIS A 110 -1.41 -6.13 -15.61
CA HIS A 110 -1.62 -4.69 -15.60
C HIS A 110 -2.84 -4.28 -14.78
N LYS A 111 -4.00 -4.91 -15.01
CA LYS A 111 -5.23 -4.63 -14.24
C LYS A 111 -5.05 -4.91 -12.75
N ILE A 112 -4.42 -6.02 -12.39
CA ILE A 112 -4.18 -6.39 -10.99
C ILE A 112 -3.23 -5.38 -10.33
N ILE A 113 -2.13 -4.99 -11.00
CA ILE A 113 -1.22 -3.98 -10.46
C ILE A 113 -1.90 -2.62 -10.30
N LEU A 114 -2.76 -2.20 -11.23
CA LEU A 114 -3.55 -0.97 -11.07
C LEU A 114 -4.55 -1.05 -9.91
N LYS A 115 -5.11 -2.24 -9.65
CA LYS A 115 -5.96 -2.50 -8.48
C LYS A 115 -5.17 -2.33 -7.18
N GLU A 116 -3.98 -2.92 -7.09
CA GLU A 116 -3.05 -2.75 -5.95
C GLU A 116 -2.60 -1.29 -5.76
N ALA A 117 -2.27 -0.59 -6.85
CA ALA A 117 -1.90 0.83 -6.81
C ALA A 117 -3.06 1.69 -6.29
N ASN A 118 -4.30 1.41 -6.71
CA ASN A 118 -5.49 2.08 -6.19
C ASN A 118 -5.73 1.79 -4.71
N ASN A 119 -5.52 0.56 -4.26
CA ASN A 119 -5.62 0.22 -2.85
C ASN A 119 -4.61 1.02 -1.99
N LEU A 120 -3.36 1.16 -2.44
CA LEU A 120 -2.37 2.00 -1.77
C LEU A 120 -2.73 3.50 -1.82
N TYR A 121 -3.18 3.98 -2.99
CA TYR A 121 -3.62 5.36 -3.20
C TYR A 121 -4.71 5.78 -2.19
N TRP A 122 -5.76 4.96 -2.06
CA TRP A 122 -6.82 5.19 -1.09
C TRP A 122 -6.36 5.01 0.36
N ALA A 123 -5.50 4.03 0.63
CA ALA A 123 -5.01 3.78 1.99
C ALA A 123 -4.22 4.96 2.55
N ILE A 124 -3.42 5.64 1.73
CA ILE A 124 -2.70 6.85 2.13
C ILE A 124 -3.70 7.96 2.53
N SER A 125 -4.74 8.21 1.73
CA SER A 125 -5.74 9.22 2.04
C SER A 125 -6.56 8.89 3.30
N ILE A 126 -6.91 7.61 3.51
CA ILE A 126 -7.63 7.15 4.70
C ILE A 126 -6.76 7.27 5.95
N MET A 127 -5.46 6.98 5.86
CA MET A 127 -4.53 7.21 6.96
C MET A 127 -4.38 8.70 7.27
N GLY A 128 -4.23 9.54 6.23
CA GLY A 128 -4.19 11.01 6.38
C GLY A 128 -5.45 11.58 7.02
N PHE A 129 -6.62 10.97 6.76
CA PHE A 129 -7.87 11.29 7.45
C PHE A 129 -7.79 11.01 8.96
N SER A 130 -7.25 9.87 9.38
CA SER A 130 -7.04 9.56 10.80
C SER A 130 -6.12 10.58 11.48
N TYR A 131 -5.01 10.95 10.83
CA TYR A 131 -4.12 12.00 11.34
C TYR A 131 -4.80 13.37 11.42
N SER A 132 -5.57 13.75 10.39
CA SER A 132 -6.34 15.00 10.40
C SER A 132 -7.34 15.04 11.56
N TYR A 133 -7.98 13.91 11.88
CA TYR A 133 -8.83 13.80 13.07
C TYR A 133 -8.02 13.97 14.36
N ILE A 134 -6.87 13.30 14.50
CA ILE A 134 -5.99 13.41 15.67
C ILE A 134 -5.54 14.86 15.89
N TYR A 135 -5.06 15.53 14.83
CA TYR A 135 -4.57 16.91 14.89
C TYR A 135 -5.67 17.97 15.03
N SER A 136 -6.95 17.58 14.91
CA SER A 136 -8.06 18.46 15.27
C SER A 136 -8.19 18.65 16.79
N PHE A 137 -7.54 17.78 17.59
CA PHE A 137 -7.37 17.97 19.02
C PHE A 137 -6.15 18.87 19.25
N ASP A 138 -6.25 19.82 20.18
CA ASP A 138 -5.11 20.62 20.61
C ASP A 138 -4.17 19.77 21.48
N THR A 139 -3.33 18.96 20.84
CA THR A 139 -2.48 17.97 21.52
C THR A 139 -1.17 18.55 22.06
N LEU A 140 -0.89 19.84 21.81
CA LEU A 140 0.42 20.44 22.11
C LEU A 140 0.63 20.79 23.60
N ASP A 141 -0.41 20.76 24.44
CA ASP A 141 -0.33 21.23 25.84
C ASP A 141 -0.86 20.21 26.87
N HIS A 142 -1.01 18.94 26.49
CA HIS A 142 -1.52 17.90 27.39
C HIS A 142 -0.46 16.87 27.77
N GLN A 143 0.00 16.95 29.02
CA GLN A 143 1.02 16.09 29.61
C GLN A 143 0.70 14.58 29.56
N ASP A 144 -0.58 14.22 29.42
CA ASP A 144 -1.06 12.83 29.41
C ASP A 144 -1.40 12.28 28.00
N CYS A 145 -1.16 13.06 26.93
CA CYS A 145 -1.39 12.58 25.57
C CYS A 145 -0.40 11.44 25.24
N PRO A 146 -0.87 10.25 24.83
CA PRO A 146 0.04 9.19 24.41
C PRO A 146 0.83 9.64 23.15
N PRO A 147 2.08 9.18 22.97
CA PRO A 147 2.91 9.56 21.84
C PRO A 147 2.25 9.22 20.50
N ILE A 148 2.14 10.19 19.60
CA ILE A 148 1.58 9.98 18.26
C ILE A 148 2.74 9.69 17.30
N PRO A 149 2.90 8.45 16.80
CA PRO A 149 3.93 8.16 15.82
C PRO A 149 3.61 8.85 14.49
N ASP A 150 4.64 9.25 13.75
CA ASP A 150 4.52 9.86 12.42
C ASP A 150 4.62 8.76 11.33
N LEU A 151 3.62 7.87 11.30
CA LEU A 151 3.57 6.75 10.37
C LEU A 151 3.07 7.22 9.01
N ARG A 152 3.71 6.72 7.95
CA ARG A 152 3.25 6.92 6.57
C ARG A 152 3.41 5.64 5.76
N PHE A 153 2.61 5.49 4.72
CA PHE A 153 2.93 4.48 3.72
C PHE A 153 4.16 4.90 2.90
N VAL A 154 4.85 3.90 2.37
CA VAL A 154 5.96 4.05 1.43
C VAL A 154 5.54 4.91 0.24
N GLN A 155 6.47 5.73 -0.25
CA GLN A 155 6.29 6.38 -1.55
C GLN A 155 6.23 5.30 -2.63
N ALA A 156 5.36 5.47 -3.63
CA ALA A 156 5.11 4.42 -4.61
C ALA A 156 4.76 4.96 -6.00
N GLY A 157 4.76 4.06 -6.98
CA GLY A 157 4.32 4.36 -8.34
C GLY A 157 4.19 3.11 -9.21
N VAL A 158 3.57 3.26 -10.37
CA VAL A 158 3.44 2.19 -11.36
C VAL A 158 4.43 2.43 -12.49
N ALA A 159 5.23 1.41 -12.80
CA ALA A 159 6.10 1.41 -13.98
C ALA A 159 5.54 0.48 -15.05
N ILE A 160 5.43 0.98 -16.29
CA ILE A 160 4.92 0.23 -17.44
C ILE A 160 6.02 0.15 -18.48
N SER A 161 6.34 -1.07 -18.91
CA SER A 161 7.18 -1.29 -20.09
C SER A 161 6.34 -1.75 -21.27
N TYR A 162 6.73 -1.30 -22.46
CA TYR A 162 6.02 -1.58 -23.70
C TYR A 162 6.83 -2.51 -24.60
N GLU A 163 6.15 -3.23 -25.47
CA GLU A 163 6.77 -3.94 -26.58
C GLU A 163 7.15 -2.94 -27.67
N THR A 164 8.25 -3.23 -28.36
CA THR A 164 8.61 -2.46 -29.55
C THR A 164 7.49 -2.64 -30.59
N PRO A 165 6.93 -1.55 -31.15
CA PRO A 165 5.88 -1.67 -32.15
C PRO A 165 6.34 -2.57 -33.30
N ALA A 166 5.51 -3.55 -33.67
CA ALA A 166 5.73 -4.31 -34.89
C ALA A 166 5.70 -3.34 -36.09
N LYS A 167 6.42 -3.66 -37.18
CA LYS A 167 6.58 -2.79 -38.37
C LYS A 167 5.26 -2.24 -38.95
N ASN A 168 4.11 -2.84 -38.64
CA ASN A 168 2.78 -2.47 -39.13
C ASN A 168 1.78 -2.07 -38.03
N SER A 169 2.22 -1.88 -36.78
CA SER A 169 1.36 -1.40 -35.68
C SER A 169 1.81 -0.02 -35.23
N SER A 170 0.87 0.93 -35.15
CA SER A 170 1.11 2.26 -34.58
C SER A 170 0.99 2.29 -33.04
N LYS A 171 0.47 1.23 -32.42
CA LYS A 171 0.30 1.15 -30.96
C LYS A 171 1.26 0.15 -30.35
N ALA A 172 2.04 0.60 -29.38
CA ALA A 172 2.84 -0.26 -28.53
C ALA A 172 1.93 -1.00 -27.54
N SER A 173 2.09 -2.32 -27.44
CA SER A 173 1.40 -3.16 -26.45
C SER A 173 2.12 -3.09 -25.11
N ILE A 174 1.36 -3.13 -24.00
CA ILE A 174 1.93 -3.28 -22.67
C ILE A 174 2.63 -4.64 -22.59
N ARG A 175 3.93 -4.61 -22.27
CA ARG A 175 4.74 -5.81 -22.07
C ARG A 175 4.66 -6.27 -20.61
N LYS A 176 4.95 -5.37 -19.67
CA LYS A 176 4.93 -5.65 -18.23
C LYS A 176 4.52 -4.41 -17.45
N THR A 177 3.90 -4.63 -16.31
CA THR A 177 3.56 -3.59 -15.33
C THR A 177 4.15 -3.99 -13.98
N TYR A 178 4.69 -3.01 -13.26
CA TYR A 178 5.33 -3.19 -11.97
C TYR A 178 4.75 -2.17 -11.00
N LEU A 179 4.52 -2.59 -9.76
CA LEU A 179 4.34 -1.67 -8.63
C LEU A 179 5.73 -1.42 -8.02
N LEU A 180 6.12 -0.15 -7.97
CA LEU A 180 7.37 0.30 -7.38
C LEU A 180 7.07 0.96 -6.04
N GLU A 181 7.88 0.65 -5.04
CA GLU A 181 7.78 1.22 -3.70
C GLU A 181 9.15 1.64 -3.19
N GLU A 182 9.15 2.63 -2.30
CA GLU A 182 10.30 3.00 -1.48
C GLU A 182 10.85 1.77 -0.77
N TYR A 183 12.17 1.63 -0.80
CA TYR A 183 12.83 0.53 -0.13
C TYR A 183 12.90 0.81 1.38
N ILE A 184 12.23 -0.03 2.16
CA ILE A 184 12.31 0.00 3.62
C ILE A 184 13.64 -0.65 4.05
N GLU A 185 14.56 0.15 4.58
CA GLU A 185 15.82 -0.35 5.13
C GLU A 185 15.61 -0.98 6.50
N THR A 186 15.73 -2.30 6.57
CA THR A 186 15.79 -3.05 7.83
C THR A 186 17.24 -3.32 8.21
N ASN A 187 17.62 -3.05 9.45
CA ASN A 187 18.95 -3.33 9.99
C ASN A 187 18.86 -4.21 11.27
N SER A 188 19.91 -4.29 12.09
CA SER A 188 19.87 -5.10 13.32
C SER A 188 18.84 -4.62 14.35
N ASP A 189 18.46 -3.34 14.25
CA ASP A 189 17.63 -2.63 15.23
C ASP A 189 16.23 -2.33 14.66
N SER A 190 16.00 -2.60 13.36
CA SER A 190 14.72 -2.43 12.68
C SER A 190 14.38 -3.67 11.86
N GLU A 191 13.30 -4.36 12.24
CA GLU A 191 12.78 -5.51 11.52
C GLU A 191 11.50 -5.16 10.76
N PHE A 192 11.16 -5.98 9.76
CA PHE A 192 9.89 -5.87 9.07
C PHE A 192 8.81 -6.59 9.88
N VAL A 193 7.89 -5.82 10.45
CA VAL A 193 6.87 -6.28 11.38
C VAL A 193 5.49 -6.22 10.71
N LYS A 194 4.69 -7.27 10.94
CA LYS A 194 3.25 -7.24 10.65
C LYS A 194 2.51 -6.87 11.94
N PHE A 195 2.02 -5.64 12.03
CA PHE A 195 1.40 -5.10 13.24
C PHE A 195 -0.04 -5.57 13.42
N VAL A 196 -0.80 -5.61 12.31
CA VAL A 196 -2.22 -5.98 12.29
C VAL A 196 -2.49 -6.92 11.12
N HIS A 197 -3.32 -7.95 11.32
CA HIS A 197 -3.71 -8.89 10.28
C HIS A 197 -5.05 -8.52 9.66
N ASN A 198 -5.27 -8.75 8.36
CA ASN A 198 -6.61 -8.62 7.73
C ASN A 198 -7.67 -9.63 8.23
N GLY A 199 -7.34 -10.45 9.23
CA GLY A 199 -8.20 -11.48 9.82
C GLY A 199 -8.58 -11.19 11.27
N SER A 200 -8.11 -10.07 11.82
CA SER A 200 -8.25 -9.71 13.23
C SER A 200 -8.17 -8.20 13.41
N ALA A 201 -9.00 -7.64 14.28
CA ALA A 201 -8.95 -6.23 14.69
C ALA A 201 -8.09 -5.96 15.94
N VAL A 202 -7.20 -6.90 16.31
CA VAL A 202 -6.28 -6.76 17.44
C VAL A 202 -4.81 -6.76 17.00
N PRO A 203 -3.90 -6.16 17.79
CA PRO A 203 -2.46 -6.26 17.56
C PRO A 203 -2.00 -7.70 17.43
N LEU A 204 -1.10 -7.97 16.48
CA LEU A 204 -0.41 -9.27 16.37
C LEU A 204 0.75 -9.42 17.37
N LEU A 205 1.21 -8.31 17.94
CA LEU A 205 2.36 -8.27 18.83
C LEU A 205 1.97 -8.53 20.29
N ASP A 206 2.83 -9.27 20.99
CA ASP A 206 2.70 -9.51 22.41
C ASP A 206 2.77 -8.19 23.20
N ILE A 207 2.27 -8.20 24.43
CA ILE A 207 2.18 -6.99 25.25
C ILE A 207 3.57 -6.42 25.61
N ASP A 208 4.58 -7.29 25.72
CA ASP A 208 5.95 -6.91 26.08
C ASP A 208 6.81 -6.58 24.84
N ASP A 209 6.23 -6.60 23.63
CA ASP A 209 6.95 -6.28 22.41
C ASP A 209 7.26 -4.77 22.32
N ALA A 210 8.51 -4.44 21.96
CA ALA A 210 8.95 -3.04 21.87
C ALA A 210 8.17 -2.22 20.83
N TRP A 211 7.57 -2.86 19.84
CA TRP A 211 6.79 -2.25 18.78
C TRP A 211 5.28 -2.31 19.04
N ARG A 212 4.86 -2.87 20.18
CA ARG A 212 3.45 -3.03 20.54
C ARG A 212 2.67 -1.71 20.50
N TRP A 213 3.27 -0.62 20.95
CA TRP A 213 2.64 0.69 21.00
C TRP A 213 2.29 1.24 19.59
N ILE A 214 3.04 0.87 18.55
CA ILE A 214 2.71 1.17 17.15
C ILE A 214 1.49 0.35 16.72
N ALA A 215 1.45 -0.95 17.04
CA ALA A 215 0.29 -1.79 16.73
C ALA A 215 -0.99 -1.30 17.43
N ASP A 216 -0.90 -0.89 18.70
CA ASP A 216 -2.00 -0.28 19.43
C ASP A 216 -2.45 1.04 18.77
N PHE A 217 -1.51 1.91 18.36
CA PHE A 217 -1.83 3.12 17.63
C PHE A 217 -2.55 2.81 16.31
N LEU A 218 -2.06 1.82 15.55
CA LEU A 218 -2.69 1.40 14.30
C LEU A 218 -4.11 0.89 14.54
N CYS A 219 -4.36 0.02 15.53
CA CYS A 219 -5.72 -0.40 15.90
C CYS A 219 -6.62 0.77 16.29
N PHE A 220 -6.08 1.80 16.96
CA PHE A 220 -6.81 3.04 17.22
C PHE A 220 -7.18 3.78 15.93
N THR A 221 -6.27 3.87 14.94
CA THR A 221 -6.61 4.48 13.65
C THR A 221 -7.70 3.70 12.90
N GLN A 222 -7.74 2.36 13.01
CA GLN A 222 -8.84 1.54 12.47
C GLN A 222 -10.17 1.93 13.09
N HIS A 223 -10.21 2.16 14.41
CA HIS A 223 -11.41 2.60 15.12
C HIS A 223 -11.89 3.97 14.60
N ILE A 224 -10.99 4.96 14.48
CA ILE A 224 -11.34 6.27 13.90
C ILE A 224 -12.00 6.09 12.53
N GLN A 225 -11.37 5.31 11.65
CA GLN A 225 -11.83 5.08 10.28
C GLN A 225 -13.20 4.42 10.27
N TYR A 226 -13.38 3.33 11.04
CA TYR A 226 -14.63 2.61 11.14
C TYR A 226 -15.78 3.52 11.63
N TRP A 227 -15.59 4.18 12.77
CA TRP A 227 -16.62 5.04 13.37
C TRP A 227 -16.95 6.25 12.49
N LYS A 228 -15.92 7.00 12.07
CA LYS A 228 -16.14 8.26 11.33
C LYS A 228 -16.62 8.05 9.91
N SER A 229 -16.33 6.90 9.31
CA SER A 229 -16.90 6.52 8.03
C SER A 229 -18.34 6.03 8.14
N GLY A 230 -18.94 5.95 9.33
CA GLY A 230 -20.26 5.38 9.51
C GLY A 230 -20.27 3.87 9.23
N GLU A 231 -19.26 3.17 9.73
CA GLU A 231 -19.12 1.70 9.61
C GLU A 231 -18.95 1.24 8.16
N MET A 232 -18.26 2.05 7.34
CA MET A 232 -18.07 1.75 5.91
C MET A 232 -16.69 1.18 5.58
N VAL A 233 -15.63 1.69 6.22
CA VAL A 233 -14.25 1.37 5.84
C VAL A 233 -13.27 1.47 7.01
N PHE A 234 -12.26 0.61 7.01
CA PHE A 234 -11.03 0.77 7.80
C PHE A 234 -9.84 0.08 7.13
N LEU A 235 -8.62 0.48 7.48
CA LEU A 235 -7.39 -0.14 7.00
C LEU A 235 -7.03 -1.35 7.84
N SER A 236 -6.46 -2.39 7.22
CA SER A 236 -5.92 -3.56 7.90
C SER A 236 -4.69 -4.06 7.14
N ASP A 237 -4.19 -5.23 7.52
CA ASP A 237 -2.93 -5.82 7.02
C ASP A 237 -1.72 -4.86 7.13
N LEU A 238 -1.68 -4.10 8.23
CA LEU A 238 -0.71 -3.03 8.42
C LEU A 238 0.64 -3.63 8.82
N GLN A 239 1.64 -3.42 7.96
CA GLN A 239 2.97 -4.00 8.08
C GLN A 239 4.04 -3.06 7.53
N GLY A 240 5.27 -3.19 8.02
CA GLY A 240 6.37 -2.32 7.64
C GLY A 240 7.49 -2.33 8.66
N SER A 241 8.24 -1.24 8.75
CA SER A 241 9.35 -1.10 9.71
C SER A 241 9.50 0.36 10.12
N ASP A 242 9.79 0.60 11.41
CA ASP A 242 9.90 1.93 11.99
C ASP A 242 8.65 2.79 11.70
N ILE A 243 8.78 3.87 10.93
CA ILE A 243 7.67 4.77 10.56
C ILE A 243 7.02 4.44 9.21
N LEU A 244 7.53 3.46 8.47
CA LEU A 244 7.09 3.15 7.11
C LEU A 244 6.17 1.95 7.07
N LEU A 245 5.00 2.11 6.45
CA LEU A 245 4.02 1.06 6.18
C LEU A 245 4.00 0.70 4.69
N THR A 246 3.63 -0.53 4.36
CA THR A 246 3.45 -1.00 2.97
C THR A 246 2.35 -2.05 2.89
N ASP A 247 1.94 -2.40 1.67
CA ASP A 247 0.96 -3.45 1.36
C ASP A 247 -0.30 -3.39 2.25
N PRO A 248 -1.01 -2.24 2.31
CA PRO A 248 -2.23 -2.16 3.11
C PRO A 248 -3.32 -3.08 2.56
N GLN A 249 -4.32 -3.35 3.38
CA GLN A 249 -5.61 -3.86 2.94
C GLN A 249 -6.71 -2.89 3.36
N ILE A 250 -7.58 -2.49 2.43
CA ILE A 250 -8.79 -1.75 2.78
C ILE A 250 -9.92 -2.76 3.05
N MET A 251 -10.51 -2.71 4.24
CA MET A 251 -11.65 -3.51 4.65
C MET A 251 -12.92 -2.67 4.45
N THR A 252 -13.92 -3.20 3.73
CA THR A 252 -15.16 -2.48 3.46
C THR A 252 -16.37 -3.24 3.92
N SER A 253 -17.42 -2.52 4.32
CA SER A 253 -18.69 -3.11 4.70
C SER A 253 -19.26 -3.99 3.59
N PRO A 254 -19.72 -5.22 3.88
CA PRO A 254 -20.39 -6.08 2.91
C PRO A 254 -21.65 -5.47 2.30
N LYS A 255 -22.22 -4.45 2.95
CA LYS A 255 -23.37 -3.69 2.45
C LYS A 255 -23.02 -2.82 1.24
N ILE A 256 -21.74 -2.51 1.04
CA ILE A 256 -21.25 -1.70 -0.07
C ILE A 256 -21.00 -2.61 -1.27
N ALA A 257 -21.49 -2.20 -2.44
CA ALA A 257 -21.30 -2.89 -3.73
C ALA A 257 -21.65 -4.39 -3.69
N GLU A 258 -22.66 -4.76 -2.91
CA GLU A 258 -23.14 -6.15 -2.75
C GLU A 258 -22.01 -7.14 -2.34
N GLY A 259 -21.05 -6.66 -1.55
CA GLY A 259 -19.93 -7.46 -1.07
C GLY A 259 -18.81 -7.67 -2.10
N ALA A 260 -18.82 -6.95 -3.22
CA ALA A 260 -17.73 -7.00 -4.19
C ALA A 260 -16.44 -6.39 -3.62
N ASP A 261 -15.30 -6.97 -3.98
CA ASP A 261 -13.97 -6.42 -3.64
C ASP A 261 -13.71 -5.13 -4.42
N LEU A 262 -13.94 -4.01 -3.75
CA LEU A 262 -13.75 -2.66 -4.31
C LEU A 262 -12.29 -2.30 -4.52
N PHE A 263 -11.39 -2.73 -3.63
CA PHE A 263 -10.02 -2.25 -3.58
C PHE A 263 -8.99 -3.31 -3.95
N ALA A 264 -8.88 -4.40 -3.18
CA ALA A 264 -7.94 -5.50 -3.39
C ALA A 264 -8.57 -6.82 -2.92
N ASP A 265 -7.97 -7.95 -3.30
CA ASP A 265 -8.55 -9.30 -3.10
C ASP A 265 -8.48 -9.80 -1.63
N GLY A 266 -8.04 -8.95 -0.69
CA GLY A 266 -7.88 -9.32 0.72
C GLY A 266 -8.99 -8.82 1.64
N ASN A 267 -10.08 -8.25 1.10
CA ASN A 267 -11.21 -7.82 1.92
C ASN A 267 -12.05 -9.04 2.34
N VAL A 268 -12.19 -9.21 3.65
CA VAL A 268 -12.92 -10.35 4.25
C VAL A 268 -14.15 -9.82 4.96
N GLY A 269 -15.31 -9.89 4.29
CA GLY A 269 -16.56 -9.30 4.81
C GLY A 269 -16.93 -9.75 6.22
N ALA A 270 -16.72 -11.03 6.55
CA ALA A 270 -16.96 -11.55 7.89
C ALA A 270 -16.05 -10.92 8.97
N VAL A 271 -14.80 -10.57 8.61
CA VAL A 271 -13.88 -9.89 9.53
C VAL A 271 -14.31 -8.44 9.73
N PHE A 272 -14.83 -7.79 8.68
CA PHE A 272 -15.40 -6.45 8.80
C PHE A 272 -16.58 -6.44 9.78
N GLU A 273 -17.51 -7.39 9.66
CA GLU A 273 -18.67 -7.49 10.55
C GLU A 273 -18.29 -7.77 12.01
N GLN A 274 -17.20 -8.51 12.24
CA GLN A 274 -16.68 -8.81 13.57
C GLN A 274 -15.83 -7.68 14.17
N PHE A 275 -15.56 -6.60 13.42
CA PHE A 275 -14.68 -5.53 13.90
C PHE A 275 -15.13 -4.94 15.26
N PRO A 276 -16.42 -4.61 15.49
CA PRO A 276 -16.86 -4.11 16.80
C PRO A 276 -16.61 -5.09 17.95
N ASP A 277 -16.82 -6.39 17.71
CA ASP A 277 -16.65 -7.44 18.72
C ASP A 277 -15.16 -7.76 18.99
N GLN A 278 -14.31 -7.60 17.99
CA GLN A 278 -12.88 -7.90 18.07
C GLN A 278 -12.04 -6.73 18.57
N HIS A 279 -12.39 -5.50 18.21
CA HIS A 279 -11.59 -4.33 18.53
C HIS A 279 -11.56 -4.09 20.03
N VAL A 280 -10.35 -4.04 20.61
CA VAL A 280 -10.16 -3.70 22.01
C VAL A 280 -9.68 -2.25 22.10
N CYS A 281 -10.51 -1.37 22.65
CA CYS A 281 -10.12 0.00 22.91
C CYS A 281 -8.88 0.06 23.80
N ASN A 282 -7.92 0.90 23.43
CA ASN A 282 -6.67 1.10 24.16
C ASN A 282 -6.53 2.55 24.65
N GLN A 283 -5.35 2.91 25.16
CA GLN A 283 -5.08 4.24 25.71
C GLN A 283 -5.36 5.38 24.72
N TYR A 284 -5.12 5.18 23.42
CA TYR A 284 -5.41 6.18 22.39
C TYR A 284 -6.92 6.37 22.23
N CYS A 285 -7.67 5.26 22.09
CA CYS A 285 -9.14 5.32 21.99
C CYS A 285 -9.76 6.08 23.17
N ALA A 286 -9.28 5.81 24.38
CA ALA A 286 -9.72 6.49 25.59
C ALA A 286 -9.36 7.99 25.60
N TRP A 287 -8.11 8.31 25.26
CA TRP A 287 -7.62 9.70 25.25
C TRP A 287 -8.40 10.57 24.24
N PHE A 288 -8.59 10.05 23.03
CA PHE A 288 -9.34 10.72 21.95
C PHE A 288 -10.86 10.55 22.06
N LYS A 289 -11.35 9.98 23.18
CA LYS A 289 -12.77 9.86 23.54
C LYS A 289 -13.60 9.19 22.44
N LEU A 290 -13.06 8.15 21.83
CA LEU A 290 -13.81 7.34 20.87
C LEU A 290 -14.96 6.61 21.60
N PRO A 291 -16.09 6.39 20.92
CA PRO A 291 -17.17 5.59 21.49
C PRO A 291 -16.69 4.16 21.75
N VAL A 292 -17.36 3.44 22.65
CA VAL A 292 -17.22 1.98 22.72
C VAL A 292 -17.98 1.42 21.51
N LEU A 293 -17.34 0.50 20.78
CA LEU A 293 -17.94 -0.20 19.64
C LEU A 293 -18.90 -1.29 20.09
#